data_AF-A0A0S7X1K8-F1
#
_entry.id   AF-A0A0S7X1K8-F1
#
_cell.length_a   1.000
_cell.length_b   1.000
_cell.length_c   1.000
_cell.angle_alpha   90.00
_cell.angle_beta   90.00
_cell.angle_gamma   90.00
#
_symmetry.space_group_name_H-M   'P 1'
#
loop_
_entity.id
_entity.type
_entity.pdbx_description
1 polymer ?
#
loop_
_entity_poly.entity_id
_entity_poly.type
_entity_poly.pdbx_seq_one_letter_code
_entity_poly.pdbx_strand_id
1 'polypeptide(L)'
;MKRQDIDEHLETLWHLLENDESDVDGFRRHTKGTFDKEILETLKRGDYITLDGDKIQLTNKGYDCAEQIIRRHRLAERLLTDVLGMESGDIET
;
A
#
# COMPACT_ATOMS: atom_id res chain seq x y z
N MET A 1 -15.46 0.73 4.51
CA MET A 1 -14.29 0.88 3.63
C MET A 1 -14.54 0.06 2.36
N LYS A 2 -14.39 0.67 1.18
CA LYS A 2 -14.50 -0.04 -0.10
C LYS A 2 -13.24 -0.87 -0.33
N ARG A 3 -13.30 -1.80 -1.30
CA ARG A 3 -12.14 -2.64 -1.63
C ARG A 3 -10.96 -1.81 -2.15
N GLN A 4 -11.24 -0.81 -2.97
CA GLN A 4 -10.22 0.09 -3.50
C GLN A 4 -9.43 0.79 -2.39
N ASP A 5 -10.12 1.32 -1.37
CA ASP A 5 -9.45 1.95 -0.21
C ASP A 5 -8.50 0.97 0.52
N ILE A 6 -8.89 -0.31 0.64
CA ILE A 6 -8.01 -1.34 1.23
C ILE A 6 -6.77 -1.52 0.37
N ASP A 7 -6.95 -1.65 -0.94
CA ASP A 7 -5.86 -1.89 -1.88
C ASP A 7 -4.86 -0.71 -1.86
N GLU A 8 -5.34 0.55 -1.82
CA GLU A 8 -4.51 1.76 -1.69
C GLU A 8 -3.70 1.80 -0.38
N HIS A 9 -4.30 1.38 0.74
CA HIS A 9 -3.58 1.29 2.02
C HIS A 9 -2.54 0.17 2.02
N LEU A 10 -2.82 -0.96 1.37
CA LEU A 10 -1.85 -2.07 1.25
C LEU A 10 -0.67 -1.69 0.34
N GLU A 11 -0.93 -0.94 -0.73
CA GLU A 11 0.11 -0.36 -1.58
C GLU A 11 1.01 0.60 -0.78
N THR A 12 0.40 1.54 -0.03
CA THR A 12 1.15 2.43 0.87
C THR A 12 2.01 1.65 1.88
N LEU A 13 1.44 0.62 2.51
CA LEU A 13 2.17 -0.20 3.47
C LEU A 13 3.33 -0.98 2.84
N TRP A 14 3.16 -1.44 1.60
CA TRP A 14 4.24 -2.10 0.87
C TRP A 14 5.43 -1.15 0.63
N HIS A 15 5.17 0.08 0.19
CA HIS A 15 6.23 1.07 -0.01
C HIS A 15 6.93 1.44 1.31
N LEU A 16 6.18 1.54 2.41
CA LEU A 16 6.77 1.77 3.73
C LEU A 16 7.64 0.59 4.18
N LEU A 17 7.21 -0.65 3.90
CA LEU A 17 8.01 -1.84 4.16
C LEU A 17 9.31 -1.85 3.33
N GLU A 18 9.25 -1.46 2.05
CA GLU A 18 10.44 -1.35 1.19
C GLU A 18 11.45 -0.30 1.70
N ASN A 19 10.97 0.72 2.41
CA ASN A 19 11.78 1.80 2.97
C ASN A 19 12.16 1.59 4.46
N ASP A 20 11.77 0.47 5.08
CA ASP A 20 11.94 0.19 6.52
C ASP A 20 11.27 1.23 7.45
N GLU A 21 10.19 1.86 6.97
CA GLU A 21 9.38 2.90 7.67
C GLU A 21 7.97 2.39 8.01
N SER A 22 7.81 1.10 8.27
CA SER A 22 6.51 0.48 8.54
C SER A 22 6.04 0.71 9.98
N ASP A 23 5.88 1.98 10.36
CA ASP A 23 5.33 2.43 11.64
C ASP A 23 4.03 3.24 11.45
N VAL A 24 3.25 3.39 12.52
CA VAL A 24 1.96 4.09 12.49
C VAL A 24 2.12 5.56 12.08
N ASP A 25 3.22 6.22 12.45
CA ASP A 25 3.47 7.61 12.05
C ASP A 25 3.88 7.68 10.57
N GLY A 26 4.72 6.76 10.10
CA GLY A 26 5.04 6.57 8.68
C GLY A 26 3.79 6.37 7.82
N PHE A 27 2.90 5.48 8.25
CA PHE A 27 1.63 5.23 7.58
C PHE A 27 0.69 6.44 7.60
N ARG A 28 0.64 7.18 8.71
CA ARG A 28 -0.11 8.43 8.81
C ARG A 28 0.42 9.51 7.86
N ARG A 29 1.75 9.63 7.69
CA ARG A 29 2.38 10.62 6.80
C ARG A 29 2.10 10.35 5.32
N HIS A 30 2.02 9.08 4.93
CA HIS A 30 1.88 8.66 3.53
C HIS A 30 0.43 8.35 3.12
N THR A 31 -0.48 8.20 4.08
CA THR A 31 -1.91 8.07 3.78
C THR A 31 -2.42 9.36 3.13
N LYS A 32 -2.92 9.25 1.90
CA LYS A 32 -3.63 10.35 1.22
C LYS A 32 -4.96 10.60 1.97
N GLY A 33 -5.07 11.75 2.65
CA GLY A 33 -6.31 12.21 3.31
C GLY A 33 -6.28 12.18 4.84
N THR A 34 -7.47 12.19 5.47
CA THR A 34 -7.59 12.17 6.94
C THR A 34 -7.32 10.77 7.45
N PHE A 35 -6.15 10.58 8.07
CA PHE A 35 -5.86 9.34 8.79
C PHE A 35 -6.80 9.17 10.00
N ASP A 36 -7.58 8.09 9.99
CA ASP A 36 -8.39 7.64 11.12
C ASP A 36 -7.88 6.28 11.63
N LYS A 37 -7.83 6.10 12.95
CA LYS A 37 -7.50 4.83 13.59
C LYS A 37 -8.46 3.71 13.16
N GLU A 38 -9.69 4.03 12.75
CA GLU A 38 -10.62 3.04 12.18
C GLU A 38 -10.06 2.29 10.95
N ILE A 39 -9.15 2.92 10.19
CA ILE A 39 -8.51 2.29 9.03
C ILE A 39 -7.65 1.12 9.49
N LEU A 40 -6.77 1.34 10.48
CA LEU A 40 -5.92 0.29 11.04
C LEU A 40 -6.74 -0.84 11.65
N GLU A 41 -7.79 -0.51 12.40
CA GLU A 41 -8.70 -1.51 12.98
C GLU A 41 -9.43 -2.31 11.90
N THR A 42 -9.76 -1.69 10.78
CA THR A 42 -10.40 -2.38 9.64
C THR A 42 -9.43 -3.30 8.92
N LEU A 43 -8.19 -2.88 8.67
CA LEU A 43 -7.15 -3.70 8.07
C LEU A 43 -6.78 -4.88 8.97
N LYS A 44 -6.68 -4.65 10.28
CA LYS A 44 -6.42 -5.67 11.30
C LYS A 44 -7.56 -6.68 11.40
N ARG A 45 -8.82 -6.21 11.47
CA ARG A 45 -10.01 -7.09 11.45
C ARG A 45 -10.14 -7.87 10.14
N GLY A 46 -9.64 -7.31 9.05
CA GLY A 46 -9.53 -7.96 7.75
C GLY A 46 -8.40 -8.99 7.64
N ASP A 47 -7.60 -9.17 8.69
CA ASP A 47 -6.43 -10.05 8.72
C ASP A 47 -5.37 -9.67 7.67
N TYR A 48 -5.25 -8.38 7.34
CA TYR A 48 -4.21 -7.90 6.42
C TYR A 48 -2.96 -7.40 7.14
N ILE A 49 -3.11 -6.91 8.38
CA ILE A 49 -2.00 -6.37 9.16
C ILE A 49 -2.02 -6.89 10.60
N THR A 50 -0.85 -6.89 11.22
CA THR A 50 -0.65 -7.01 12.67
C THR A 50 0.06 -5.76 13.18
N LEU A 51 -0.24 -5.40 14.43
CA LEU A 51 0.38 -4.28 15.13
C LEU A 51 1.22 -4.81 16.28
N ASP A 52 2.49 -4.42 16.33
CA ASP A 52 3.39 -4.65 17.46
C ASP A 52 3.85 -3.30 18.01
N GLY A 53 3.14 -2.81 19.03
CA GLY A 53 3.24 -1.41 19.47
C GLY A 53 2.86 -0.45 18.34
N ASP A 54 3.84 0.36 17.92
CA ASP A 54 3.69 1.31 16.80
C ASP A 54 4.16 0.74 15.46
N LYS A 55 4.68 -0.49 15.41
CA LYS A 55 5.08 -1.13 14.16
C LYS A 55 3.90 -1.82 13.49
N ILE A 56 3.77 -1.61 12.19
CA ILE A 56 2.79 -2.27 11.34
C ILE A 56 3.52 -3.36 10.55
N GLN A 57 2.97 -4.57 10.56
CA GLN A 57 3.45 -5.68 9.76
C GLN A 57 2.32 -6.23 8.90
N LEU A 58 2.64 -6.62 7.67
CA LEU A 58 1.70 -7.36 6.83
C LEU A 58 1.60 -8.81 7.34
N THR A 59 0.37 -9.31 7.43
CA THR A 59 0.15 -10.77 7.58
C THR A 59 0.47 -11.47 6.27
N ASN A 60 0.48 -12.80 6.24
CA ASN A 60 0.61 -13.55 4.98
C ASN A 60 -0.47 -13.13 3.96
N LYS A 61 -1.72 -12.97 4.40
CA LYS A 61 -2.83 -12.51 3.55
C LYS A 61 -2.64 -11.07 3.06
N GLY A 62 -2.16 -10.18 3.93
CA GLY A 62 -1.82 -8.80 3.58
C GLY A 62 -0.72 -8.74 2.53
N TYR A 63 0.34 -9.52 2.74
CA TYR A 63 1.48 -9.63 1.85
C TYR A 63 1.06 -10.15 0.47
N ASP A 64 0.31 -11.25 0.41
CA ASP A 64 -0.18 -11.81 -0.86
C ASP A 64 -1.05 -10.79 -1.63
N CYS A 65 -1.90 -10.03 -0.93
CA CYS A 65 -2.72 -9.01 -1.56
C CYS A 65 -1.87 -7.84 -2.07
N ALA A 66 -0.98 -7.31 -1.23
CA ALA A 66 -0.11 -6.18 -1.55
C ALA A 66 0.84 -6.53 -2.70
N GLU A 67 1.43 -7.72 -2.70
CA GLU A 67 2.30 -8.21 -3.79
C GLU A 67 1.56 -8.21 -5.12
N GLN A 68 0.32 -8.68 -5.17
CA GLN A 68 -0.48 -8.69 -6.39
C GLN A 68 -0.79 -7.28 -6.90
N ILE A 69 -1.08 -6.35 -5.99
CA ILE A 69 -1.33 -4.94 -6.32
C ILE A 69 -0.07 -4.32 -6.94
N ILE A 70 1.06 -4.42 -6.23
CA ILE A 70 2.34 -3.84 -6.66
C ILE A 70 2.84 -4.48 -7.95
N ARG A 71 2.70 -5.79 -8.10
CA ARG A 71 3.07 -6.49 -9.33
C ARG A 71 2.27 -5.99 -10.52
N ARG A 72 0.95 -5.79 -10.37
CA ARG A 72 0.10 -5.25 -11.44
C ARG A 72 0.49 -3.81 -11.75
N HIS A 73 0.72 -2.99 -10.73
CA HIS A 73 1.15 -1.60 -10.87
C HIS A 73 2.44 -1.52 -11.69
N ARG A 74 3.52 -2.18 -11.25
CA ARG A 74 4.83 -2.17 -11.90
C ARG A 74 4.78 -2.72 -13.33
N LEU A 75 3.95 -3.73 -13.59
CA LEU A 75 3.75 -4.25 -14.95
C LEU A 75 3.01 -3.27 -15.86
N ALA A 76 2.00 -2.58 -15.33
CA ALA A 76 1.29 -1.53 -16.07
C ALA A 76 2.24 -0.38 -16.40
N GLU A 77 3.01 0.10 -15.42
CA GLU A 77 4.02 1.14 -15.62
C GLU A 77 5.03 0.74 -16.71
N ARG A 78 5.62 -0.47 -16.62
CA ARG A 78 6.55 -0.97 -17.65
C ARG A 78 5.92 -1.10 -19.02
N LEU A 79 4.64 -1.46 -19.12
CA LEU A 79 3.94 -1.49 -20.41
C LEU A 79 3.82 -0.07 -20.99
N LEU A 80 3.41 0.89 -20.15
CA LEU A 80 3.23 2.29 -20.55
C LEU A 80 4.57 2.91 -20.99
N THR A 81 5.66 2.65 -20.26
CA THR A 81 6.99 3.20 -20.58
C THR A 81 7.66 2.44 -21.73
N ASP A 82 7.78 1.12 -21.63
CA ASP A 82 8.69 0.35 -22.49
C ASP A 82 8.06 0.03 -23.85
N VAL A 83 6.72 -0.09 -23.90
CA VAL A 83 6.00 -0.46 -25.13
C VAL A 83 5.28 0.74 -25.74
N LEU A 84 4.65 1.58 -24.92
CA LEU A 84 3.86 2.72 -25.41
C LEU A 84 4.64 4.04 -25.44
N GLY A 85 5.83 4.09 -24.83
CA GLY A 85 6.73 5.26 -24.90
C GLY A 85 6.23 6.47 -24.12
N MET A 86 5.42 6.28 -23.08
CA MET A 86 4.99 7.35 -22.18
C MET A 86 6.12 7.71 -21.21
N GLU A 87 6.27 9.00 -20.88
CA GLU A 87 7.25 9.44 -19.88
C GLU A 87 6.74 9.12 -18.47
N SER A 88 7.62 8.60 -17.61
CA SER A 88 7.27 8.13 -16.26
C SER A 88 6.61 9.20 -15.38
N GLY A 89 6.85 10.49 -15.66
CA GLY A 89 6.25 11.61 -14.94
C GLY A 89 4.74 11.78 -15.14
N ASP A 90 4.16 11.15 -16.18
CA ASP A 90 2.74 11.25 -16.50
C ASP A 90 1.90 10.08 -15.93
N ILE A 91 2.54 9.08 -15.32
CA ILE A 91 1.90 7.79 -14.97
C ILE A 91 1.34 7.78 -13.54
N GLU A 92 1.92 8.56 -12.61
CA GLU A 92 1.39 8.74 -11.26
C GLU A 92 0.73 10.12 -11.10
N THR A 93 -0.56 10.15 -10.77
CA THR A 93 -1.27 11.35 -10.29
C THR A 93 -2.04 11.01 -9.01
#